data_AF-A0A3B8XRL2-F1
#
_entry.id   AF-A0A3B8XRL2-F1
#
_cell.length_a   1.000
_cell.length_b   1.000
_cell.length_c   1.000
_cell.angle_alpha   90.00
_cell.angle_beta   90.00
_cell.angle_gamma   90.00
#
_symmetry.space_group_name_H-M   'P 1'
#
loop_
_entity.id
_entity.type
_entity.pdbx_description
1 polymer ?
#
loop_
_entity_poly.entity_id
_entity_poly.type
_entity_poly.pdbx_seq_one_letter_code
_entity_poly.pdbx_strand_id
1 'polypeptide(L)' 'LGAYSCARPGHAADRAVLAEPVGDRLFLAGEAVSADWFSTVQGAHVTGIEAAEKAAVYLERVIAGALSR' A
#
# COMPACT_ATOMS: atom_id res chain seq x y z
N LEU A 1 -0.25 -10.21 -17.21
CA LEU A 1 -1.35 -10.74 -16.37
C LEU A 1 -0.94 -12.12 -15.85
N GLY A 2 -1.36 -12.47 -14.64
CA GLY A 2 -1.00 -13.72 -13.95
C GLY A 2 -1.99 -14.00 -12.81
N ALA A 3 -1.76 -15.05 -12.02
CA ALA A 3 -2.67 -15.44 -10.92
C ALA A 3 -2.45 -14.62 -9.64
N TYR A 4 -1.25 -14.65 -9.08
CA TYR A 4 -0.84 -13.96 -7.85
C TYR A 4 0.67 -13.68 -7.88
N SER A 5 1.15 -12.79 -7.00
CA SER A 5 2.55 -12.44 -6.91
C SER A 5 3.41 -13.60 -6.43
N CYS A 6 4.66 -13.63 -6.87
CA CYS A 6 5.70 -14.48 -6.33
C CYS A 6 7.02 -13.71 -6.44
N ALA A 7 7.75 -13.60 -5.32
CA ALA A 7 9.05 -12.96 -5.35
C ALA A 7 10.03 -13.82 -6.16
N ARG A 8 10.86 -13.15 -6.98
CA ARG A 8 11.99 -13.84 -7.61
C ARG A 8 13.00 -14.29 -6.53
N PRO A 9 13.79 -15.35 -6.77
CA PRO A 9 14.83 -15.76 -5.83
C PRO A 9 15.73 -14.58 -5.43
N GLY A 10 15.90 -14.36 -4.13
CA GLY A 10 16.66 -13.22 -3.59
C GLY A 10 15.89 -11.90 -3.41
N HIS A 11 14.64 -11.80 -3.88
CA HIS A 11 13.87 -10.55 -3.90
C HIS A 11 12.67 -10.54 -2.93
N ALA A 12 12.66 -11.41 -1.92
CA ALA A 12 11.54 -11.47 -0.97
C ALA A 12 11.36 -10.15 -0.21
N ALA A 13 12.47 -9.49 0.16
CA ALA A 13 12.47 -8.24 0.91
C ALA A 13 12.01 -7.02 0.09
N ASP A 14 12.10 -7.08 -1.25
CA ASP A 14 11.73 -5.97 -2.14
C ASP A 14 10.24 -5.58 -2.02
N ARG A 15 9.40 -6.47 -1.48
CA ARG A 15 7.98 -6.16 -1.19
C ARG A 15 7.82 -4.96 -0.27
N ALA A 16 8.76 -4.72 0.64
CA ALA A 16 8.72 -3.57 1.53
C ALA A 16 8.66 -2.24 0.75
N VAL A 17 9.31 -2.18 -0.42
CA VAL A 17 9.27 -0.99 -1.30
C VAL A 17 7.85 -0.70 -1.80
N LEU A 18 7.03 -1.74 -2.00
CA LEU A 18 5.65 -1.56 -2.44
C LEU A 18 4.74 -0.97 -1.36
N ALA A 19 5.12 -1.09 -0.08
CA ALA A 19 4.36 -0.53 1.04
C ALA A 19 4.63 0.97 1.26
N GLU A 20 5.69 1.49 0.66
CA GLU A 20 6.07 2.90 0.72
C GLU A 20 5.17 3.77 -0.19
N PRO A 21 4.79 4.97 0.26
CA PRO A 21 4.00 5.88 -0.55
C PRO A 21 4.81 6.50 -1.67
N VAL A 22 4.18 6.73 -2.83
CA VAL A 22 4.79 7.50 -3.92
C VAL A 22 4.37 8.96 -3.79
N GLY A 23 5.36 9.81 -3.49
CA GLY A 23 5.18 11.26 -3.35
C GLY A 23 4.16 11.67 -2.30
N ASP A 24 3.99 10.86 -1.24
CA ASP A 24 3.03 11.04 -0.14
C ASP A 24 1.55 11.14 -0.54
N ARG A 25 1.22 10.75 -1.77
CA ARG A 25 -0.12 10.94 -2.36
C ARG A 25 -0.72 9.66 -2.94
N LEU A 26 0.14 8.75 -3.38
CA LEU A 26 -0.25 7.48 -3.95
C LEU A 26 0.17 6.35 -3.01
N PHE A 27 -0.81 5.58 -2.56
CA PHE A 27 -0.63 4.46 -1.64
C PHE A 27 -1.02 3.18 -2.37
N LEU A 28 -0.13 2.19 -2.38
CA LEU A 28 -0.39 0.89 -3.00
C LEU A 28 -0.98 -0.08 -1.97
N ALA A 29 -1.85 -0.96 -2.47
CA ALA A 29 -2.45 -2.05 -1.70
C ALA A 29 -2.55 -3.30 -2.58
N GLY A 30 -2.82 -4.45 -1.94
CA GLY A 30 -3.04 -5.72 -2.61
C GLY A 30 -2.09 -6.80 -2.09
N GLU A 31 -2.30 -8.03 -2.55
CA GLU A 31 -1.56 -9.19 -2.03
C GLU A 31 -0.04 -9.04 -2.19
N ALA A 32 0.42 -8.38 -3.25
CA ALA A 32 1.85 -8.20 -3.51
C ALA A 32 2.54 -7.26 -2.50
N VAL A 33 1.76 -6.35 -1.89
CA VAL A 33 2.23 -5.34 -0.93
C VAL A 33 2.42 -5.95 0.46
N SER A 34 1.69 -7.02 0.78
CA SER A 34 1.76 -7.65 2.09
C SER A 34 3.14 -8.29 2.32
N ALA A 35 3.77 -7.94 3.44
CA ALA A 35 5.05 -8.54 3.85
C ALA A 35 4.87 -10.01 4.25
N ASP A 36 3.80 -10.31 5.00
CA ASP A 36 3.61 -11.61 5.64
C ASP A 36 2.60 -12.51 4.91
N TRP A 37 1.61 -11.91 4.23
CA TRP A 37 0.46 -12.62 3.65
C TRP A 37 0.39 -12.44 2.12
N PHE A 38 1.54 -12.48 1.45
CA PHE A 38 1.60 -12.39 -0.02
C PHE A 38 0.88 -13.56 -0.71
N SER A 39 0.40 -13.32 -1.93
CA SER A 39 -0.39 -14.28 -2.72
C SER A 39 -1.73 -14.69 -2.10
N THR A 40 -2.22 -13.97 -1.08
CA THR A 40 -3.48 -14.29 -0.38
C THR A 40 -4.50 -13.16 -0.43
N VAL A 41 -5.79 -13.52 -0.30
CA VAL A 41 -6.90 -12.57 -0.14
C VAL A 41 -6.77 -11.76 1.16
N GLN A 42 -6.36 -12.40 2.26
CA GLN A 42 -6.14 -11.74 3.55
C GLN A 42 -5.11 -10.61 3.44
N GLY A 43 -3.98 -10.86 2.78
CA GLY A 43 -2.95 -9.85 2.56
C GLY A 43 -3.45 -8.66 1.73
N ALA A 44 -4.26 -8.93 0.70
CA ALA A 44 -4.91 -7.87 -0.07
C ALA A 44 -5.91 -7.05 0.76
N HIS A 45 -6.69 -7.71 1.63
CA HIS A 45 -7.66 -7.05 2.49
C HIS A 45 -7.00 -6.13 3.52
N VAL A 46 -6.02 -6.65 4.26
CA VAL A 46 -5.32 -5.91 5.32
C VAL A 46 -4.58 -4.70 4.74
N THR A 47 -3.78 -4.90 3.69
CA THR A 47 -3.06 -3.79 3.04
C THR A 47 -4.00 -2.76 2.40
N GLY A 48 -5.20 -3.18 1.99
CA GLY A 48 -6.25 -2.28 1.51
C GLY A 48 -6.75 -1.33 2.58
N ILE A 49 -6.99 -1.83 3.80
CA ILE A 49 -7.37 -1.00 4.95
C ILE A 49 -6.24 -0.01 5.27
N GLU A 50 -5.00 -0.49 5.37
CA GLU A 50 -3.84 0.37 5.67
C GLU A 50 -3.65 1.50 4.64
N ALA A 51 -3.79 1.19 3.34
CA ALA A 51 -3.69 2.22 2.30
C ALA A 51 -4.85 3.22 2.36
N ALA A 52 -6.07 2.77 2.69
CA ALA A 52 -7.23 3.64 2.88
C ALA A 52 -7.04 4.59 4.07
N GLU A 53 -6.50 4.11 5.19
CA GLU A 53 -6.16 4.94 6.35
C GLU A 53 -5.10 5.99 6.01
N LYS A 54 -4.03 5.60 5.32
CA LYS A 54 -3.00 6.53 4.83
C LYS A 54 -3.60 7.61 3.91
N ALA A 55 -4.50 7.21 3.01
CA ALA A 55 -5.20 8.14 2.13
C ALA A 55 -6.12 9.10 2.90
N ALA A 56 -6.85 8.63 3.90
CA ALA A 56 -7.70 9.46 4.75
C ALA A 56 -6.87 10.53 5.48
N VAL A 57 -5.76 10.14 6.12
CA VAL A 57 -4.83 11.07 6.78
C VAL A 57 -4.27 12.11 5.80
N TYR A 58 -3.91 11.70 4.58
CA TYR A 58 -3.47 12.63 3.56
C TYR A 58 -4.56 13.65 3.20
N LEU A 59 -5.79 13.19 2.97
CA LEU A 59 -6.91 14.06 2.61
C LEU A 59 -7.25 15.05 3.73
N GLU A 60 -7.25 14.61 4.99
CA GLU A 60 -7.45 15.49 6.14
C GLU A 60 -6.45 16.65 6.16
N ARG A 61 -5.16 16.35 5.94
CA ARG A 61 -4.08 17.37 5.88
C ARG A 61 -4.30 18.34 4.72
N VAL A 62 -4.65 17.83 3.54
CA VAL A 62 -4.90 18.66 2.35
C VAL A 62 -6.10 19.59 2.58
N ILE A 63 -7.19 19.07 3.15
CA ILE A 63 -8.40 19.85 3.43
C ILE A 63 -8.12 20.92 4.48
N ALA A 64 -7.44 20.57 5.58
CA ALA A 64 -7.05 21.53 6.61
C ALA A 64 -6.17 22.65 6.02
N GLY A 65 -5.21 22.30 5.17
CA GLY A 65 -4.37 23.27 4.46
C GLY A 65 -5.14 24.17 3.50
N ALA A 66 -6.18 23.65 2.83
CA ALA A 66 -7.04 24.44 1.94
C ALA A 66 -7.97 25.40 2.70
N LEU A 67 -8.49 25.00 3.87
CA LEU A 67 -9.38 25.83 4.70
C LEU A 67 -8.63 26.92 5.49
N SER A 68 -7.32 26.77 5.68
CA SER A 68 -6.45 27.77 6.33
C SER A 68 -6.00 28.91 5.41
N ARG A 69 -6.38 28.89 4.13
CA ARG A 69 -6.12 29.93 3.12
C ARG A 69 -7.35 30.80 2.90
#